data_AF-F2UFK3-F1
#
_entry.id   AF-F2UFK3-F1
#
_cell.length_a   1.000
_cell.length_b   1.000
_cell.length_c   1.000
_cell.angle_alpha   90.00
_cell.angle_beta   90.00
_cell.angle_gamma   90.00
#
_symmetry.space_group_name_H-M   'P 1'
#
loop_
_entity.id
_entity.type
_entity.pdbx_description
1 polymer ?
#
loop_
_entity_poly.entity_id
_entity_poly.type
_entity_poly.pdbx_seq_one_letter_code
_entity_poly.pdbx_strand_id
1 'polypeptide(L)'
;MASRIIAYIVLTATQVFGRAFAQAYREAAAKAGKGGNAARAANAANNARKQAATAATAASISRRSGMSLDEAMKVLNITAETPKEEVKAAYEHMFEANSKKKGGSFYLQSKVYRARQTLEDLQPEKFGDAKQTASSSSSSTADANTAPSSSSSSSSSSSESQSTKSDSSSK
;
A
#
# COMPACT_ATOMS: atom_id res chain seq x y z
N MET A 1 11.72 48.78 -44.87
CA MET A 1 10.69 48.55 -43.83
C MET A 1 10.80 47.19 -43.13
N ALA A 2 11.19 46.11 -43.82
CA ALA A 2 11.29 44.76 -43.25
C ALA A 2 12.33 44.60 -42.12
N SER A 3 13.47 45.30 -42.19
CA SER A 3 14.53 45.23 -41.16
C SER A 3 14.08 45.74 -39.78
N ARG A 4 13.14 46.67 -39.74
CA ARG A 4 12.56 47.19 -38.48
C ARG A 4 11.60 46.19 -37.83
N ILE A 5 10.87 45.43 -38.64
CA ILE A 5 9.95 44.38 -38.18
C ILE A 5 10.74 43.19 -37.64
N ILE A 6 11.80 42.78 -38.35
CA ILE A 6 12.69 41.70 -37.89
C ILE A 6 13.37 42.08 -36.57
N ALA A 7 13.87 43.32 -36.45
CA ALA A 7 14.47 43.81 -35.20
C ALA A 7 13.48 43.79 -34.03
N TYR A 8 12.21 44.16 -34.28
CA TYR A 8 11.16 44.15 -33.26
C TYR A 8 10.80 42.72 -32.79
N ILE A 9 10.72 41.76 -33.71
CA ILE A 9 10.46 40.35 -33.40
C ILE A 9 11.60 39.76 -32.56
N VAL A 10 12.85 40.04 -32.90
CA VAL A 10 14.01 39.54 -32.14
C VAL A 10 14.08 40.16 -30.73
N LEU A 11 13.77 41.46 -30.61
CA LEU A 11 13.77 42.17 -29.32
C LEU A 11 12.67 41.64 -28.37
N THR A 12 11.48 41.38 -28.90
CA THR A 12 10.36 40.84 -28.11
C THR A 12 10.58 39.37 -27.74
N ALA A 13 11.10 38.55 -28.66
CA ALA A 13 11.41 37.15 -28.40
C ALA A 13 12.46 36.99 -27.29
N THR A 14 13.53 37.79 -27.31
CA THR A 14 14.58 37.72 -26.28
C THR A 14 14.09 38.15 -24.89
N GLN A 15 13.14 39.08 -24.80
CA GLN A 15 12.54 39.47 -23.51
C GLN A 15 11.65 38.36 -22.91
N VAL A 16 10.93 37.62 -23.75
CA VAL A 16 10.02 36.54 -23.30
C VAL A 16 10.80 35.31 -22.83
N PHE A 17 11.82 34.88 -23.58
CA PHE A 17 12.58 33.67 -23.24
C PHE A 17 13.80 33.94 -22.32
N GLY A 18 14.28 35.19 -22.23
CA GLY A 18 15.47 35.54 -21.45
C GLY A 18 15.30 35.44 -19.93
N ARG A 19 14.11 35.72 -19.38
CA ARG A 19 13.88 35.68 -17.92
C ARG A 19 13.80 34.25 -17.38
N ALA A 20 13.16 33.34 -18.11
CA ALA A 20 13.09 31.93 -17.74
C ALA A 20 14.46 31.24 -17.87
N PHE A 21 15.21 31.52 -18.95
CA PHE A 21 16.58 31.03 -19.08
C PHE A 21 17.51 31.63 -18.02
N ALA A 22 17.39 32.91 -17.68
CA ALA A 22 18.18 33.51 -16.62
C ALA A 22 17.85 32.93 -15.22
N GLN A 23 16.59 32.60 -14.95
CA GLN A 23 16.19 31.93 -13.70
C GLN A 23 16.70 30.49 -13.65
N ALA A 24 16.51 29.70 -14.71
CA ALA A 24 17.02 28.33 -14.80
C ALA A 24 18.55 28.28 -14.79
N TYR A 25 19.22 29.21 -15.48
CA TYR A 25 20.67 29.36 -15.45
C TYR A 25 21.14 29.82 -14.07
N ARG A 26 20.43 30.73 -13.39
CA ARG A 26 20.73 31.10 -12.01
C ARG A 26 20.51 29.94 -11.04
N GLU A 27 19.54 29.06 -11.27
CA GLU A 27 19.37 27.85 -10.47
C GLU A 27 20.47 26.83 -10.71
N ALA A 28 20.88 26.61 -11.96
CA ALA A 28 22.01 25.74 -12.31
C ALA A 28 23.35 26.32 -11.83
N ALA A 29 23.58 27.62 -12.02
CA ALA A 29 24.77 28.33 -11.57
C ALA A 29 24.78 28.59 -10.06
N ALA A 30 23.64 28.66 -9.37
CA ALA A 30 23.60 28.67 -7.90
C ALA A 30 23.81 27.26 -7.33
N LYS A 31 23.45 26.20 -8.06
CA LYS A 31 23.80 24.82 -7.71
C LYS A 31 25.29 24.52 -7.96
N ALA A 32 25.91 25.13 -8.98
CA ALA A 32 27.33 24.98 -9.29
C ALA A 32 28.25 25.98 -8.57
N GLY A 33 27.80 27.23 -8.37
CA GLY A 33 28.54 28.35 -7.79
C GLY A 33 28.41 28.49 -6.27
N LYS A 34 27.54 27.71 -5.61
CA LYS A 34 27.62 27.45 -4.16
C LYS A 34 28.72 26.42 -3.86
N GLY A 35 29.89 26.61 -4.48
CA GLY A 35 31.15 26.01 -4.08
C GLY A 35 31.59 26.66 -2.77
N GLY A 36 31.10 26.10 -1.67
CA GLY A 36 31.48 26.52 -0.32
C GLY A 36 31.25 25.44 0.74
N ASN A 37 30.45 24.41 0.46
CA ASN A 37 30.43 23.17 1.23
C ASN A 37 29.81 22.07 0.36
N ALA A 38 30.63 21.37 -0.44
CA ALA A 38 30.20 20.20 -1.21
C ALA A 38 29.46 19.18 -0.32
N ALA A 39 29.89 19.06 0.94
CA ALA A 39 29.20 18.29 1.98
C ALA A 39 27.76 18.78 2.26
N ARG A 40 27.51 20.10 2.27
CA ARG A 40 26.18 20.67 2.55
C ARG A 40 25.24 20.50 1.35
N ALA A 41 25.75 20.61 0.13
CA ALA A 41 24.99 20.31 -1.09
C ALA A 41 24.67 18.82 -1.21
N ALA A 42 25.64 17.94 -0.91
CA ALA A 42 25.45 16.49 -0.86
C ALA A 42 24.44 16.10 0.23
N ASN A 43 24.53 16.69 1.42
CA ASN A 43 23.57 16.45 2.51
C ASN A 43 22.15 16.95 2.15
N ALA A 44 22.02 18.10 1.49
CA ALA A 44 20.72 18.59 1.02
C ALA A 44 20.12 17.66 -0.04
N ALA A 45 20.92 17.18 -1.00
CA ALA A 45 20.48 16.23 -2.01
C ALA A 45 20.11 14.86 -1.38
N ASN A 46 20.87 14.39 -0.40
CA ASN A 46 20.59 13.15 0.31
C ASN A 46 19.30 13.27 1.15
N ASN A 47 19.10 14.38 1.85
CA ASN A 47 17.86 14.65 2.58
C ASN A 47 16.65 14.75 1.63
N ALA A 48 16.79 15.41 0.49
CA ALA A 48 15.73 15.46 -0.52
C ALA A 48 15.39 14.05 -1.05
N ARG A 49 16.41 13.22 -1.30
CA ARG A 49 16.22 11.83 -1.74
C ARG A 49 15.56 10.97 -0.66
N LYS A 50 15.96 11.12 0.61
CA LYS A 50 15.34 10.44 1.75
C LYS A 50 13.88 10.85 1.89
N GLN A 51 13.58 12.14 1.87
CA GLN A 51 12.20 12.65 1.94
C GLN A 51 11.34 12.14 0.77
N ALA A 52 11.88 12.13 -0.45
CA ALA A 52 11.18 11.57 -1.61
C ALA A 52 10.91 10.07 -1.46
N ALA A 53 11.86 9.31 -0.93
CA ALA A 53 11.69 7.89 -0.65
C ALA A 53 10.64 7.64 0.46
N THR A 54 10.68 8.40 1.56
CA THR A 54 9.68 8.31 2.64
C THR A 54 8.28 8.68 2.13
N ALA A 55 8.16 9.72 1.30
CA ALA A 55 6.91 10.14 0.69
C ALA A 55 6.37 9.08 -0.29
N ALA A 56 7.24 8.44 -1.08
CA ALA A 56 6.84 7.36 -1.97
C ALA A 56 6.35 6.12 -1.20
N THR A 57 7.05 5.73 -0.13
CA THR A 57 6.62 4.66 0.78
C THR A 57 5.28 5.00 1.42
N ALA A 58 5.11 6.23 1.93
CA ALA A 58 3.86 6.70 2.50
C ALA A 58 2.70 6.65 1.51
N ALA A 59 2.92 7.11 0.28
CA ALA A 59 1.93 7.04 -0.79
C ALA A 59 1.58 5.57 -1.13
N SER A 60 2.56 4.66 -1.16
CA SER A 60 2.31 3.24 -1.43
C SER A 60 1.52 2.55 -0.33
N ILE A 61 1.82 2.84 0.94
CA ILE A 61 1.09 2.29 2.08
C ILE A 61 -0.33 2.85 2.09
N SER A 62 -0.48 4.16 1.88
CA SER A 62 -1.82 4.77 1.83
C SER A 62 -2.67 4.23 0.69
N ARG A 63 -2.09 3.90 -0.47
CA ARG A 63 -2.81 3.21 -1.56
C ARG A 63 -3.23 1.77 -1.19
N ARG A 64 -2.41 1.05 -0.40
CA ARG A 64 -2.71 -0.32 0.06
C ARG A 64 -3.72 -0.35 1.21
N SER A 65 -3.49 0.45 2.25
CA SER A 65 -4.34 0.52 3.44
C SER A 65 -5.53 1.48 3.27
N GLY A 66 -5.59 2.25 2.18
CA GLY A 66 -6.62 3.26 1.95
C GLY A 66 -6.71 4.32 3.06
N MET A 67 -5.64 4.51 3.84
CA MET A 67 -5.59 5.38 5.01
C MET A 67 -4.25 6.11 5.06
N SER A 68 -4.27 7.39 5.37
CA SER A 68 -3.04 8.18 5.57
C SER A 68 -2.53 8.08 7.01
N LEU A 69 -1.26 8.43 7.26
CA LEU A 69 -0.71 8.50 8.62
C LEU A 69 -1.57 9.39 9.53
N ASP A 70 -1.88 10.60 9.06
CA ASP A 70 -2.65 11.59 9.81
C ASP A 70 -4.09 11.10 10.08
N GLU A 71 -4.70 10.37 9.14
CA GLU A 71 -6.00 9.75 9.34
C GLU A 71 -5.92 8.64 10.41
N ALA A 72 -4.89 7.81 10.38
CA ALA A 72 -4.70 6.75 11.37
C ALA A 72 -4.54 7.31 12.79
N MET A 73 -3.78 8.40 12.95
CA MET A 73 -3.63 9.09 14.23
C MET A 73 -4.95 9.66 14.73
N LYS A 74 -5.75 10.27 13.85
CA LYS A 74 -7.09 10.78 14.18
C LYS A 74 -8.06 9.67 14.55
N VAL A 75 -8.01 8.53 13.86
CA VAL A 75 -8.88 7.38 14.15
C VAL A 75 -8.61 6.83 15.56
N LEU A 76 -7.35 6.74 15.98
CA LEU A 76 -6.97 6.28 17.32
C LEU A 76 -6.94 7.39 18.37
N ASN A 77 -7.21 8.64 17.98
CA ASN A 77 -7.13 9.84 18.81
C ASN A 77 -5.77 10.00 19.53
N ILE A 78 -4.67 9.79 18.79
CA ILE A 78 -3.29 9.89 19.29
C ILE A 78 -2.52 11.01 18.61
N THR A 79 -1.37 11.37 19.17
CA THR A 79 -0.45 12.37 18.61
C THR A 79 0.89 11.72 18.26
N ALA A 80 1.78 12.46 17.57
CA ALA A 80 3.10 11.97 17.15
C ALA A 80 4.06 11.64 18.31
N GLU A 81 3.74 12.13 19.51
CA GLU A 81 4.51 11.96 20.73
C GLU A 81 3.97 10.84 21.63
N THR A 82 2.86 10.20 21.25
CA THR A 82 2.23 9.14 22.06
C THR A 82 3.13 7.90 22.10
N PRO A 83 3.44 7.36 23.30
CA PRO A 83 4.27 6.16 23.43
C PRO A 83 3.54 4.93 22.87
N LYS A 84 4.33 3.95 22.43
CA LYS A 84 3.83 2.73 21.79
C LYS A 84 2.77 1.98 22.61
N GLU A 85 2.97 1.88 23.93
CA GLU A 85 2.04 1.16 24.80
C GLU A 85 0.67 1.82 24.85
N GLU A 86 0.63 3.16 24.86
CA GLU A 86 -0.60 3.92 24.87
C GLU A 86 -1.34 3.81 23.53
N VAL A 87 -0.62 3.73 22.40
CA VAL A 87 -1.23 3.46 21.09
C VAL A 87 -1.91 2.08 21.06
N LYS A 88 -1.28 1.06 21.66
CA LYS A 88 -1.86 -0.27 21.76
C LYS A 88 -3.11 -0.28 22.65
N ALA A 89 -3.04 0.38 23.81
CA ALA A 89 -4.19 0.52 24.71
C ALA A 89 -5.35 1.27 24.06
N ALA A 90 -5.07 2.36 23.33
CA ALA A 90 -6.07 3.13 22.59
C ALA A 90 -6.73 2.28 21.50
N TYR A 91 -5.94 1.49 20.76
CA TYR A 91 -6.45 0.54 19.78
C TYR A 91 -7.38 -0.50 20.42
N GLU A 92 -6.94 -1.16 21.50
CA GLU A 92 -7.75 -2.20 22.17
C GLU A 92 -9.07 -1.63 22.68
N HIS A 93 -9.03 -0.46 23.32
CA HIS A 93 -10.21 0.24 23.80
C HIS A 93 -11.18 0.58 22.65
N MET A 94 -10.70 1.22 21.58
CA MET A 94 -11.57 1.57 20.44
C MET A 94 -12.07 0.35 19.68
N PHE A 95 -11.27 -0.71 19.57
CA PHE A 95 -11.66 -1.93 18.86
C PHE A 95 -12.75 -2.68 19.62
N GLU A 96 -12.63 -2.79 20.95
CA GLU A 96 -13.61 -3.47 21.78
C GLU A 96 -14.92 -2.66 21.89
N ALA A 97 -14.81 -1.34 22.11
CA ALA A 97 -15.95 -0.44 22.19
C ALA A 97 -16.79 -0.43 20.90
N ASN A 98 -16.15 -0.56 19.73
CA ASN A 98 -16.83 -0.57 18.43
C ASN A 98 -17.12 -1.99 17.90
N SER A 99 -16.95 -3.03 18.71
CA SER A 99 -17.23 -4.40 18.28
C SER A 99 -18.72 -4.60 17.98
N LYS A 100 -19.03 -5.41 16.94
CA LYS A 100 -20.42 -5.76 16.58
C LYS A 100 -21.23 -6.32 17.76
N LYS A 101 -20.56 -7.04 18.66
CA LYS A 101 -21.18 -7.67 19.84
C LYS A 101 -21.72 -6.64 20.84
N LYS A 102 -21.09 -5.45 20.91
CA LYS A 102 -21.48 -4.35 21.80
C LYS A 102 -22.34 -3.29 21.10
N GLY A 103 -22.96 -3.63 19.95
CA GLY A 103 -23.77 -2.69 19.17
C GLY A 103 -22.96 -1.73 18.29
N GLY A 104 -21.66 -1.95 18.14
CA GLY A 104 -20.81 -1.19 17.22
C GLY A 104 -20.93 -1.65 15.75
N SER A 105 -20.20 -0.98 14.86
CA SER A 105 -20.19 -1.28 13.43
C SER A 105 -18.91 -1.98 12.99
N PHE A 106 -19.06 -2.98 12.10
CA PHE A 106 -17.93 -3.62 11.44
C PHE A 106 -17.01 -2.62 10.75
N TYR A 107 -17.60 -1.57 10.16
CA TYR A 107 -16.86 -0.59 9.39
C TYR A 107 -15.93 0.20 10.30
N LEU A 108 -16.42 0.64 11.45
CA LEU A 108 -15.65 1.36 12.45
C LEU A 108 -14.54 0.48 13.02
N GLN A 109 -14.86 -0.78 13.36
CA GLN A 109 -13.88 -1.74 13.81
C GLN A 109 -12.78 -2.00 12.74
N SER A 110 -13.17 -2.10 11.48
CA SER A 110 -12.25 -2.26 10.35
C SER A 110 -11.38 -1.00 10.14
N LYS A 111 -11.93 0.20 10.37
CA LYS A 111 -11.18 1.45 10.33
C LYS A 111 -10.15 1.53 11.45
N VAL A 112 -10.51 1.17 12.67
CA VAL A 112 -9.59 1.09 13.82
C VAL A 112 -8.47 0.09 13.56
N TYR A 113 -8.79 -1.09 13.01
CA TYR A 113 -7.80 -2.08 12.60
C TYR A 113 -6.82 -1.56 11.55
N ARG A 114 -7.34 -0.91 10.50
CA ARG A 114 -6.51 -0.33 9.42
C ARG A 114 -5.62 0.82 9.92
N ALA A 115 -6.09 1.59 10.91
CA ALA A 115 -5.29 2.66 11.52
C ALA A 115 -4.05 2.10 12.20
N ARG A 116 -4.21 1.06 13.03
CA ARG A 116 -3.09 0.39 13.69
C ARG A 116 -2.07 -0.13 12.68
N GLN A 117 -2.54 -0.85 11.65
CA GLN A 117 -1.65 -1.40 10.61
C GLN A 117 -0.89 -0.30 9.85
N THR A 118 -1.56 0.82 9.54
CA THR A 118 -0.93 1.95 8.84
C THR A 118 0.17 2.60 9.68
N LEU A 119 -0.01 2.69 11.01
CA LEU A 119 1.01 3.22 11.92
C LEU A 119 2.22 2.30 12.05
N GLU A 120 1.98 0.98 12.14
CA GLU A 120 3.04 -0.03 12.16
C GLU A 120 3.87 -0.02 10.87
N ASP A 121 3.23 0.11 9.71
CA ASP A 121 3.90 0.13 8.41
C ASP A 121 4.69 1.42 8.15
N LEU A 122 4.18 2.59 8.61
CA LEU A 122 4.80 3.89 8.34
C LEU A 122 5.82 4.33 9.38
N GLN A 123 5.63 3.91 10.63
CA GLN A 123 6.52 4.24 11.73
C GLN A 123 6.91 2.97 12.51
N PRO A 124 7.59 1.99 11.85
CA PRO A 124 7.99 0.74 12.49
C PRO A 124 8.94 0.98 13.69
N GLU A 125 9.74 2.05 13.66
CA GLU A 125 10.63 2.41 14.78
C GLU A 125 9.86 2.88 16.03
N LYS A 126 8.68 3.49 15.85
CA LYS A 126 7.87 4.03 16.96
C LYS A 126 6.78 3.06 17.40
N PHE A 127 6.18 2.33 16.46
CA PHE A 127 4.99 1.52 16.69
C PHE A 127 5.13 0.07 16.22
N GLY A 128 6.22 -0.28 15.54
CA GLY A 128 6.45 -1.64 15.10
C GLY A 128 6.63 -2.58 16.28
N ASP A 129 5.83 -3.64 16.32
CA ASP A 129 6.15 -4.81 17.12
C ASP A 129 7.33 -5.52 16.46
N ALA A 130 8.45 -5.59 17.17
CA ALA A 130 9.54 -6.48 16.80
C ALA A 130 8.94 -7.90 16.76
N LYS A 131 8.63 -8.36 15.54
CA LYS A 131 8.04 -9.67 15.17
C LYS A 131 6.50 -9.69 15.01
N GLN A 132 5.98 -9.22 13.87
CA GLN A 132 4.84 -9.89 13.20
C GLN A 132 4.74 -9.60 11.69
N THR A 133 5.80 -9.88 10.93
CA THR A 133 5.73 -10.00 9.46
C THR A 133 5.77 -11.46 9.04
N ALA A 134 4.90 -12.33 9.57
CA ALA A 134 4.78 -13.73 9.13
C ALA A 134 3.57 -14.48 9.74
N SER A 135 2.32 -14.01 9.61
CA SER A 135 1.17 -14.90 9.94
C SER A 135 -0.20 -14.49 9.35
N SER A 136 -0.27 -13.93 8.13
CA SER A 136 -1.56 -13.73 7.47
C SER A 136 -1.48 -13.92 5.96
N SER A 137 -0.86 -15.02 5.55
CA SER A 137 -0.91 -15.55 4.18
C SER A 137 -1.10 -17.07 4.24
N SER A 138 -2.23 -17.53 4.79
CA SER A 138 -2.65 -18.93 4.68
C SER A 138 -4.12 -19.12 5.08
N SER A 139 -5.05 -18.71 4.21
CA SER A 139 -6.37 -19.33 4.11
C SER A 139 -7.07 -18.92 2.80
N SER A 140 -6.52 -19.36 1.69
CA SER A 140 -7.28 -19.57 0.45
C SER A 140 -6.85 -20.90 -0.13
N THR A 141 -7.50 -21.96 0.31
CA THR A 141 -7.45 -23.30 -0.27
C THR A 141 -7.91 -23.23 -1.72
N ALA A 142 -6.99 -23.53 -2.63
CA ALA A 142 -7.28 -23.88 -4.00
C ALA A 142 -7.75 -25.34 -4.02
N ASP A 143 -8.93 -25.60 -4.57
CA ASP A 143 -9.25 -26.87 -5.22
C ASP A 143 -10.24 -26.59 -6.35
N ALA A 144 -9.67 -26.31 -7.51
CA ALA A 144 -10.34 -26.40 -8.79
C ALA A 144 -9.72 -27.60 -9.51
N ASN A 145 -10.38 -28.76 -9.43
CA ASN A 145 -10.13 -29.85 -10.35
C ASN A 145 -11.45 -30.58 -10.60
N THR A 146 -12.06 -30.35 -11.78
CA THR A 146 -13.20 -31.12 -12.24
C THR A 146 -13.12 -31.28 -13.76
N ALA A 147 -13.08 -32.56 -14.15
CA ALA A 147 -13.30 -33.17 -15.47
C ALA A 147 -12.12 -33.08 -16.48
N PRO A 148 -11.77 -34.20 -17.13
CA PRO A 148 -12.71 -34.86 -18.04
C PRO A 148 -12.87 -36.38 -17.88
N SER A 149 -13.99 -36.81 -18.45
CA SER A 149 -14.54 -38.14 -18.65
C SER A 149 -13.72 -39.06 -19.56
N SER A 150 -13.71 -40.35 -19.19
CA SER A 150 -13.83 -41.56 -20.02
C SER A 150 -12.93 -41.76 -21.25
N SER A 151 -12.02 -42.74 -21.18
CA SER A 151 -11.85 -43.78 -22.22
C SER A 151 -10.95 -44.96 -21.77
N SER A 152 -11.51 -46.16 -21.91
CA SER A 152 -10.93 -47.45 -22.32
C SER A 152 -9.89 -48.23 -21.47
N SER A 153 -10.29 -49.48 -21.17
CA SER A 153 -9.52 -50.76 -21.14
C SER A 153 -8.40 -50.90 -20.10
N SER A 154 -8.18 -51.99 -19.37
CA SER A 154 -8.54 -53.42 -19.50
C SER A 154 -8.12 -54.19 -18.24
N SER A 155 -8.74 -55.36 -18.01
CA SER A 155 -8.35 -56.46 -17.08
C SER A 155 -8.43 -56.15 -15.57
N SER A 156 -8.94 -56.99 -14.67
CA SER A 156 -8.95 -58.45 -14.59
C SER A 156 -10.02 -58.97 -13.60
N SER A 157 -10.44 -60.21 -13.83
CA SER A 157 -11.28 -61.14 -13.05
C SER A 157 -11.57 -60.88 -11.56
N SER A 158 -12.81 -61.11 -11.13
CA SER A 158 -13.19 -62.32 -10.38
C SER A 158 -14.68 -62.36 -10.05
N SER A 159 -15.20 -63.57 -10.11
CA SER A 159 -16.54 -64.09 -9.84
C SER A 159 -17.18 -63.67 -8.51
N GLU A 160 -18.49 -63.41 -8.50
CA GLU A 160 -19.43 -64.06 -7.58
C GLU A 160 -20.89 -63.84 -8.04
N SER A 161 -21.63 -64.94 -8.16
CA SER A 161 -23.00 -65.02 -8.65
C SER A 161 -23.99 -64.90 -7.48
N GLN A 162 -25.02 -64.06 -7.56
CA GLN A 162 -26.24 -64.27 -6.75
C GLN A 162 -27.52 -64.09 -7.56
N SER A 163 -28.25 -65.21 -7.60
CA SER A 163 -29.57 -65.46 -8.16
C SER A 163 -30.64 -64.71 -7.39
N THR A 164 -31.49 -63.94 -8.09
CA THR A 164 -32.77 -63.47 -7.54
C THR A 164 -33.81 -64.57 -7.72
N LYS A 165 -34.17 -65.26 -6.63
CA LYS A 165 -35.26 -66.23 -6.60
C LYS A 165 -36.57 -65.49 -6.28
N SER A 166 -37.49 -65.56 -7.22
CA SER A 166 -38.91 -65.26 -7.13
C SER A 166 -39.65 -66.26 -6.25
N ASP A 167 -40.51 -65.77 -5.34
CA ASP A 167 -41.72 -66.45 -4.82
C ASP A 167 -42.46 -65.39 -3.98
N SER A 168 -43.61 -64.82 -4.39
CA SER A 168 -44.96 -65.40 -4.50
C SER A 168 -45.47 -66.05 -3.21
N SER A 169 -46.29 -65.32 -2.45
CA SER A 169 -47.42 -65.92 -1.75
C SER A 169 -48.44 -64.88 -1.31
N SER A 170 -49.58 -64.92 -1.98
CA SER A 170 -50.87 -64.49 -1.47
C SER A 170 -51.33 -65.44 -0.37
N LYS A 171 -51.85 -64.87 0.72
CA LYS A 171 -53.05 -65.36 1.41
C LYS A 171 -53.68 -64.23 2.20
#